data_AF-A0A957RZL9-F1
#
_entry.id   AF-A0A957RZL9-F1
#
_cell.length_a   1.000
_cell.length_b   1.000
_cell.length_c   1.000
_cell.angle_alpha   90.00
_cell.angle_beta   90.00
_cell.angle_gamma   90.00
#
_symmetry.space_group_name_H-M   'P 1'
#
loop_
_entity.id
_entity.type
_entity.pdbx_description
1 polymer ?
#
loop_
_entity_poly.entity_id
_entity_poly.type
_entity_poly.pdbx_seq_one_letter_code
_entity_poly.pdbx_strand_id
1 'polypeptide(L)'
;MSEAKAVSVAEHLSEGCSQESTARLVKVDISVVQRLNDVIGKHGRLFHEERVKDVEVEALQADERHGFSATKQQPAWEAEVMDPQSKFVLAHVQGRRDEALIRQLYEDAVKRVSNRHDLVLFTDGEPSYAALFPEYFGVAYRPSRKGTRGRQPNIRYRIPRTLAHVQIIKRREGARVVEVDVRHTHGSRKRAAQALDALGYTQPNTSAIERRNGTARRMNVYQVRKSTSPTCQ
;
A
#
# COMPACT_ATOMS: atom_id res chain seq x y z
N MET A 1 -12.09 -31.23 -13.87
CA MET A 1 -13.13 -30.39 -13.22
C MET A 1 -13.78 -29.56 -14.33
N SER A 2 -15.10 -29.34 -14.28
CA SER A 2 -15.78 -28.48 -15.25
C SER A 2 -15.42 -27.00 -15.05
N GLU A 3 -15.53 -26.22 -16.12
CA GLU A 3 -15.33 -24.77 -16.09
C GLU A 3 -16.27 -24.07 -15.10
N ALA A 4 -17.55 -24.44 -15.08
CA ALA A 4 -18.53 -23.89 -14.14
C ALA A 4 -18.11 -24.04 -12.67
N LYS A 5 -17.49 -25.17 -12.30
CA LYS A 5 -16.95 -25.35 -10.94
C LYS A 5 -15.71 -24.48 -10.69
N ALA A 6 -14.87 -24.26 -11.70
CA ALA A 6 -13.72 -23.35 -11.58
C ALA A 6 -14.18 -21.91 -11.31
N VAL A 7 -15.16 -21.45 -12.09
CA VAL A 7 -15.78 -20.12 -11.92
C VAL A 7 -16.39 -19.99 -10.53
N SER A 8 -17.16 -20.98 -10.09
CA SER A 8 -17.76 -20.95 -8.75
C SER A 8 -16.72 -20.93 -7.63
N VAL A 9 -15.60 -21.65 -7.75
CA VAL A 9 -14.48 -21.54 -6.80
C VAL A 9 -13.92 -20.12 -6.78
N ALA A 10 -13.70 -19.52 -7.95
CA ALA A 10 -13.17 -18.16 -8.07
C ALA A 10 -14.09 -17.12 -7.42
N GLU A 11 -15.41 -17.21 -7.67
CA GLU A 11 -16.43 -16.34 -7.07
C GLU A 11 -16.40 -16.43 -5.54
N HIS A 12 -16.44 -17.64 -4.97
CA HIS A 12 -16.40 -17.81 -3.51
C HIS A 12 -15.13 -17.20 -2.91
N LEU A 13 -13.97 -17.40 -3.54
CA LEU A 13 -12.72 -16.82 -3.07
C LEU A 13 -12.72 -15.29 -3.17
N SER A 14 -13.29 -14.71 -4.23
CA SER A 14 -13.41 -13.25 -4.36
C SER A 14 -14.35 -12.62 -3.33
N GLU A 15 -15.38 -13.36 -2.90
CA GLU A 15 -16.29 -12.99 -1.81
C GLU A 15 -15.69 -13.23 -0.42
N GLY A 16 -14.44 -13.68 -0.33
CA GLY A 16 -13.72 -13.87 0.94
C GLY A 16 -14.06 -15.16 1.68
N CYS A 17 -14.67 -16.14 1.00
CA CYS A 17 -14.92 -17.45 1.61
C CYS A 17 -13.59 -18.17 1.90
N SER A 18 -13.53 -18.90 3.03
CA SER A 18 -12.36 -19.73 3.32
C SER A 18 -12.22 -20.88 2.32
N GLN A 19 -10.98 -21.29 2.02
CA GLN A 19 -10.71 -22.39 1.08
C GLN A 19 -11.42 -23.70 1.49
N GLU A 20 -11.48 -23.98 2.80
CA GLU A 20 -12.25 -25.08 3.42
C GLU A 20 -13.75 -24.98 3.10
N SER A 21 -14.35 -23.79 3.29
CA SER A 21 -15.77 -23.57 3.01
C SER A 21 -16.06 -23.70 1.52
N THR A 22 -15.20 -23.13 0.67
CA THR A 22 -15.31 -23.21 -0.79
C THR A 22 -15.23 -24.65 -1.29
N ALA A 23 -14.26 -25.44 -0.79
CA ALA A 23 -14.14 -26.87 -1.11
C ALA A 23 -15.43 -27.63 -0.76
N ARG A 24 -15.98 -27.38 0.44
CA ARG A 24 -17.21 -28.01 0.93
C ARG A 24 -18.46 -27.59 0.16
N LEU A 25 -18.59 -26.32 -0.24
CA LEU A 25 -19.75 -25.77 -0.94
C LEU A 25 -19.75 -26.18 -2.43
N VAL A 26 -18.61 -26.03 -3.10
CA VAL A 26 -18.48 -26.35 -4.54
C VAL A 26 -18.28 -27.86 -4.80
N LYS A 27 -18.11 -28.65 -3.73
CA LYS A 27 -17.88 -30.11 -3.78
C LYS A 27 -16.66 -30.44 -4.65
N VAL A 28 -15.52 -29.89 -4.25
CA VAL A 28 -14.20 -30.15 -4.85
C VAL A 28 -13.18 -30.40 -3.75
N ASP A 29 -12.10 -31.11 -4.08
CA ASP A 29 -11.00 -31.33 -3.14
C ASP A 29 -10.27 -30.00 -2.83
N ILE A 30 -9.79 -29.85 -1.59
CA ILE A 30 -9.13 -28.61 -1.14
C ILE A 30 -7.86 -28.29 -1.93
N SER A 31 -7.13 -29.30 -2.41
CA SER A 31 -5.96 -29.10 -3.27
C SER A 31 -6.32 -28.44 -4.60
N VAL A 32 -7.55 -28.66 -5.10
CA VAL A 32 -8.06 -28.00 -6.31
C VAL A 32 -8.30 -26.53 -6.04
N VAL A 33 -8.90 -26.19 -4.89
CA VAL A 33 -9.13 -24.80 -4.48
C VAL A 33 -7.81 -24.06 -4.32
N GLN A 34 -6.82 -24.66 -3.65
CA GLN A 34 -5.47 -24.09 -3.48
C GLN A 34 -4.80 -23.80 -4.82
N ARG A 35 -4.77 -24.79 -5.71
CA ARG A 35 -4.17 -24.63 -7.05
C ARG A 35 -4.87 -23.54 -7.86
N LEU A 36 -6.21 -23.47 -7.81
CA LEU A 36 -6.97 -22.41 -8.51
C LEU A 36 -6.69 -21.04 -7.91
N ASN A 37 -6.64 -20.92 -6.58
CA ASN A 37 -6.29 -19.67 -5.91
C ASN A 37 -4.91 -19.15 -6.36
N ASP A 38 -3.93 -20.04 -6.50
CA ASP A 38 -2.60 -19.66 -7.01
C ASP A 38 -2.63 -19.19 -8.48
N VAL A 39 -3.37 -19.89 -9.33
CA VAL A 39 -3.51 -19.53 -10.76
C VAL A 39 -4.25 -18.20 -10.92
N ILE A 40 -5.37 -18.03 -10.21
CA ILE A 40 -6.18 -16.79 -10.23
C ILE A 40 -5.38 -15.63 -9.65
N GLY A 41 -4.64 -15.84 -8.55
CA GLY A 41 -3.78 -14.82 -7.96
C GLY A 41 -2.67 -14.35 -8.91
N LYS A 42 -2.00 -15.30 -9.59
CA LYS A 42 -1.00 -14.98 -10.64
C LYS A 42 -1.63 -14.21 -11.79
N HIS A 43 -2.81 -14.64 -12.26
CA HIS A 43 -3.54 -13.97 -13.33
C HIS A 43 -3.93 -12.54 -12.92
N GLY A 44 -4.49 -12.35 -11.72
CA GLY A 44 -4.86 -11.04 -11.19
C GLY A 44 -3.67 -10.09 -11.08
N ARG A 45 -2.51 -10.58 -10.65
CA ARG A 45 -1.27 -9.77 -10.63
C ARG A 45 -0.85 -9.34 -12.04
N LEU A 46 -0.81 -10.27 -13.00
CA LEU A 46 -0.44 -9.96 -14.40
C LEU A 46 -1.42 -8.97 -15.03
N PHE A 47 -2.71 -9.15 -14.79
CA PHE A 47 -3.74 -8.21 -15.22
C PHE A 47 -3.52 -6.82 -14.62
N HIS A 48 -3.20 -6.73 -13.33
CA HIS A 48 -2.88 -5.46 -12.67
C HIS A 48 -1.64 -4.80 -13.28
N GLU A 49 -0.56 -5.56 -13.51
CA GLU A 49 0.67 -5.06 -14.15
C GLU A 49 0.43 -4.58 -15.59
N GLU A 50 -0.43 -5.27 -16.34
CA GLU A 50 -0.75 -4.92 -17.73
C GLU A 50 -1.60 -3.65 -17.82
N ARG A 51 -2.64 -3.57 -16.98
CA ARG A 51 -3.72 -2.59 -17.11
C ARG A 51 -3.51 -1.31 -16.33
N VAL A 52 -2.77 -1.37 -15.23
CA VAL A 52 -2.61 -0.21 -14.34
C VAL A 52 -1.39 0.57 -14.77
N LYS A 53 -1.62 1.53 -15.67
CA LYS A 53 -0.60 2.39 -16.27
C LYS A 53 -1.14 3.80 -16.43
N ASP A 54 -0.24 4.78 -16.42
CA ASP A 54 -0.52 6.19 -16.68
C ASP A 54 -1.68 6.77 -15.85
N VAL A 55 -1.80 6.31 -14.59
CA VAL A 55 -2.87 6.74 -13.69
C VAL A 55 -2.56 8.14 -13.18
N GLU A 56 -3.49 9.07 -13.39
CA GLU A 56 -3.44 10.39 -12.78
C GLU A 56 -4.07 10.36 -11.39
N VAL A 57 -3.35 10.88 -10.39
CA VAL A 57 -3.82 10.91 -9.00
C VAL A 57 -3.55 12.26 -8.35
N GLU A 58 -4.54 12.80 -7.65
CA GLU A 58 -4.38 14.02 -6.86
C GLU A 58 -3.67 13.75 -5.52
N ALA A 59 -3.99 12.59 -4.93
CA ALA A 59 -3.45 12.16 -3.65
C ALA A 59 -3.29 10.64 -3.61
N LEU A 60 -2.38 10.19 -2.75
CA LEU A 60 -2.15 8.78 -2.45
C LEU A 60 -2.06 8.59 -0.93
N GLN A 61 -2.51 7.43 -0.46
CA GLN A 61 -2.29 6.95 0.90
C GLN A 61 -1.47 5.67 0.86
N ALA A 62 -0.46 5.56 1.71
CA ALA A 62 0.33 4.35 1.88
C ALA A 62 0.41 3.91 3.34
N ASP A 63 0.36 2.60 3.58
CA ASP A 63 0.42 1.99 4.90
C ASP A 63 0.89 0.53 4.79
N GLU A 64 1.45 -0.01 5.87
CA GLU A 64 1.75 -1.44 5.99
C GLU A 64 0.83 -2.12 6.99
N ARG A 65 0.38 -3.33 6.63
CA ARG A 65 -0.33 -4.22 7.54
C ARG A 65 0.45 -5.49 7.80
N HIS A 66 0.55 -5.83 9.08
CA HIS A 66 1.02 -7.14 9.52
C HIS A 66 -0.02 -8.22 9.22
N GLY A 67 0.45 -9.34 8.67
CA GLY A 67 -0.29 -10.58 8.45
C GLY A 67 0.63 -11.80 8.58
N PHE A 68 0.23 -12.90 7.97
CA PHE A 68 0.96 -14.17 7.97
C PHE A 68 0.99 -14.75 6.55
N SER A 69 2.11 -15.35 6.16
CA SER A 69 2.25 -16.07 4.88
C SER A 69 2.22 -17.57 5.14
N ALA A 70 1.35 -18.31 4.47
CA ALA A 70 1.13 -19.77 4.58
C ALA A 70 0.70 -20.28 5.98
N THR A 71 1.47 -19.98 7.03
CA THR A 71 1.19 -20.36 8.41
C THR A 71 1.32 -19.16 9.36
N LYS A 72 0.65 -19.25 10.52
CA LYS A 72 0.72 -18.22 11.57
C LYS A 72 2.11 -18.07 12.22
N GLN A 73 3.07 -18.93 11.88
CA GLN A 73 4.46 -18.82 12.35
C GLN A 73 5.36 -18.02 11.40
N GLN A 74 4.88 -17.65 10.22
CA GLN A 74 5.64 -16.89 9.23
C GLN A 74 5.02 -15.49 9.07
N PRO A 75 5.40 -14.52 9.91
CA PRO A 75 4.88 -13.17 9.81
C PRO A 75 5.29 -12.56 8.46
N ALA A 76 4.33 -11.93 7.80
CA ALA A 76 4.54 -11.22 6.56
C ALA A 76 3.91 -9.83 6.67
N TRP A 77 4.54 -8.86 6.05
CA TRP A 77 4.01 -7.51 5.94
C TRP A 77 3.53 -7.28 4.53
N GLU A 78 2.37 -6.67 4.42
CA GLU A 78 1.83 -6.21 3.17
C GLU A 78 1.81 -4.70 3.19
N ALA A 79 2.39 -4.07 2.18
CA ALA A 79 2.32 -2.64 2.01
C ALA A 79 1.48 -2.33 0.77
N GLU A 80 0.59 -1.34 0.89
CA GLU A 80 -0.29 -0.91 -0.18
C GLU A 80 -0.15 0.60 -0.39
N VAL A 81 -0.31 1.03 -1.64
CA VAL A 81 -0.54 2.43 -2.02
C VAL A 81 -1.89 2.49 -2.70
N MET A 82 -2.75 3.41 -2.27
CA MET A 82 -4.08 3.59 -2.85
C MET A 82 -4.43 5.06 -3.06
N ASP A 83 -5.24 5.34 -4.07
CA ASP A 83 -5.90 6.63 -4.20
C ASP A 83 -7.08 6.70 -3.20
N PRO A 84 -7.06 7.64 -2.23
CA PRO A 84 -8.16 7.79 -1.28
C PRO A 84 -9.46 8.28 -1.92
N GLN A 85 -9.47 8.88 -3.11
CA GLN A 85 -10.69 9.34 -3.77
C GLN A 85 -11.44 8.18 -4.43
N SER A 86 -10.81 7.53 -5.41
CA SER A 86 -11.42 6.40 -6.14
C SER A 86 -11.40 5.07 -5.36
N LYS A 87 -10.63 4.99 -4.28
CA LYS A 87 -10.29 3.76 -3.54
C LYS A 87 -9.47 2.75 -4.34
N PHE A 88 -8.92 3.17 -5.47
CA PHE A 88 -8.14 2.32 -6.34
C PHE A 88 -6.79 1.96 -5.68
N VAL A 89 -6.48 0.66 -5.61
CA VAL A 89 -5.19 0.18 -5.11
C VAL A 89 -4.18 0.23 -6.24
N LEU A 90 -3.23 1.15 -6.15
CA LEU A 90 -2.23 1.38 -7.18
C LEU A 90 -1.11 0.34 -7.12
N ALA A 91 -0.64 0.02 -5.91
CA ALA A 91 0.44 -0.94 -5.69
C ALA A 91 0.19 -1.76 -4.43
N HIS A 92 0.63 -3.02 -4.47
CA HIS A 92 0.59 -3.96 -3.36
C HIS A 92 1.83 -4.82 -3.39
N VAL A 93 2.59 -4.85 -2.30
CA VAL A 93 3.78 -5.68 -2.14
C VAL A 93 3.73 -6.44 -0.83
N GLN A 94 4.32 -7.62 -0.79
CA GLN A 94 4.42 -8.45 0.41
C GLN A 94 5.88 -8.80 0.70
N GLY A 95 6.29 -8.73 1.96
CA GLY A 95 7.66 -9.03 2.36
C GLY A 95 7.92 -8.83 3.85
N ARG A 96 9.20 -8.62 4.19
CA ARG A 96 9.63 -8.24 5.55
C ARG A 96 9.34 -6.76 5.76
N ARG A 97 9.10 -6.32 7.01
CA ARG A 97 8.98 -4.88 7.31
C ARG A 97 10.37 -4.25 7.38
N ASP A 98 10.88 -3.85 6.24
CA ASP A 98 12.14 -3.14 6.09
C ASP A 98 12.05 -2.07 4.98
N GLU A 99 13.12 -1.32 4.79
CA GLU A 99 13.21 -0.31 3.73
C GLU A 99 12.99 -0.91 2.33
N ALA A 100 13.39 -2.17 2.11
CA ALA A 100 13.28 -2.82 0.81
C ALA A 100 11.81 -3.03 0.41
N LEU A 101 10.93 -3.32 1.37
CA LEU A 101 9.47 -3.36 1.14
C LEU A 101 8.93 -2.03 0.61
N ILE A 102 9.30 -0.92 1.26
CA ILE A 102 8.85 0.42 0.85
C ILE A 102 9.46 0.84 -0.48
N ARG A 103 10.72 0.45 -0.73
CA ARG A 103 11.40 0.65 -2.00
C ARG A 103 10.66 -0.03 -3.15
N GLN A 104 10.30 -1.30 -2.99
CA GLN A 104 9.51 -2.04 -3.96
C GLN A 104 8.14 -1.39 -4.17
N LEU A 105 7.47 -1.02 -3.07
CA LEU A 105 6.16 -0.35 -3.13
C LEU A 105 6.21 0.95 -3.93
N TYR A 106 7.19 1.81 -3.67
CA TYR A 106 7.36 3.08 -4.37
C TYR A 106 7.75 2.89 -5.84
N GLU A 107 8.63 1.93 -6.13
CA GLU A 107 9.00 1.60 -7.51
C GLU A 107 7.76 1.20 -8.33
N ASP A 108 6.93 0.34 -7.74
CA ASP A 108 5.67 -0.10 -8.31
C ASP A 108 4.66 1.03 -8.49
N ALA A 109 4.49 1.89 -7.48
CA ALA A 109 3.58 3.02 -7.55
C ALA A 109 4.00 4.04 -8.62
N VAL A 110 5.29 4.40 -8.64
CA VAL A 110 5.83 5.41 -9.58
C VAL A 110 5.77 4.94 -11.02
N LYS A 111 5.97 3.64 -11.30
CA LYS A 111 5.82 3.08 -12.66
C LYS A 111 4.40 3.20 -13.20
N ARG A 112 3.40 3.31 -12.31
CA ARG A 112 1.97 3.29 -12.67
C ARG A 112 1.33 4.67 -12.71
N VAL A 113 2.01 5.70 -12.18
CA VAL A 113 1.49 7.07 -12.07
C VAL A 113 2.13 7.96 -13.13
N SER A 114 1.30 8.64 -13.93
CA SER A 114 1.77 9.56 -14.97
C SER A 114 2.24 10.90 -14.38
N ASN A 115 1.60 11.38 -13.31
CA ASN A 115 1.84 12.68 -12.69
C ASN A 115 2.66 12.60 -11.38
N ARG A 116 3.67 11.72 -11.29
CA ARG A 116 4.43 11.45 -10.05
C ARG A 116 5.11 12.66 -9.39
N HIS A 117 5.25 13.77 -10.12
CA HIS A 117 5.84 15.03 -9.65
C HIS A 117 4.78 16.07 -9.24
N ASP A 118 3.49 15.72 -9.32
CA ASP A 118 2.35 16.57 -8.98
C ASP A 118 1.26 15.75 -8.28
N LEU A 119 1.48 15.44 -7.01
CA LEU A 119 0.54 14.71 -6.16
C LEU A 119 0.85 14.97 -4.68
N VAL A 120 0.00 14.46 -3.79
CA VAL A 120 0.28 14.43 -2.35
C VAL A 120 0.27 13.00 -1.83
N LEU A 121 1.35 12.58 -1.19
CA LEU A 121 1.42 11.29 -0.51
C LEU A 121 1.18 11.46 0.99
N PHE A 122 0.25 10.69 1.54
CA PHE A 122 -0.02 10.59 2.97
C PHE A 122 0.40 9.20 3.48
N THR A 123 1.21 9.14 4.54
CA THR A 123 1.68 7.86 5.11
C THR A 123 1.59 7.86 6.63
N ASP A 124 1.69 6.68 7.25
CA ASP A 124 1.97 6.60 8.69
C ASP A 124 3.44 7.05 8.97
N GLY A 125 3.83 7.01 10.25
CA GLY A 125 5.10 7.49 10.77
C GLY A 125 6.33 6.63 10.48
N GLU A 126 6.26 5.63 9.60
CA GLU A 126 7.43 4.81 9.23
C GLU A 126 8.50 5.67 8.52
N PRO A 127 9.73 5.79 9.07
CA PRO A 127 10.75 6.70 8.53
C PRO A 127 11.14 6.43 7.08
N SER A 128 11.09 5.18 6.63
CA SER A 128 11.47 4.78 5.28
C SER A 128 10.65 5.50 4.20
N TYR A 129 9.37 5.80 4.46
CA TYR A 129 8.54 6.57 3.53
C TYR A 129 9.12 7.96 3.26
N ALA A 130 9.53 8.67 4.31
CA ALA A 130 10.08 10.01 4.21
C ALA A 130 11.49 10.02 3.63
N ALA A 131 12.32 9.02 3.98
CA ALA A 131 13.68 8.91 3.49
C ALA A 131 13.74 8.66 1.97
N LEU A 132 12.87 7.78 1.46
CA LEU A 132 12.85 7.37 0.05
C LEU A 132 12.07 8.33 -0.86
N PHE A 133 11.16 9.13 -0.30
CA PHE A 133 10.25 9.97 -1.10
C PHE A 133 10.97 10.84 -2.15
N PRO A 134 12.08 11.54 -1.84
CA PRO A 134 12.78 12.35 -2.85
C PRO A 134 13.30 11.54 -4.03
N GLU A 135 13.80 10.33 -3.80
CA GLU A 135 14.37 9.46 -4.85
C GLU A 135 13.31 9.04 -5.87
N TYR A 136 12.11 8.72 -5.39
CA TYR A 136 11.04 8.14 -6.20
C TYR A 136 10.11 9.17 -6.83
N PHE A 137 9.72 10.19 -6.06
CA PHE A 137 8.76 11.21 -6.50
C PHE A 137 9.43 12.54 -6.87
N GLY A 138 10.66 12.79 -6.44
CA GLY A 138 11.39 14.02 -6.76
C GLY A 138 11.92 14.05 -8.19
N VAL A 139 12.29 15.25 -8.63
CA VAL A 139 12.93 15.46 -9.94
C VAL A 139 14.44 15.34 -9.78
N ALA A 140 15.02 14.34 -10.43
CA ALA A 140 16.46 14.11 -10.42
C ALA A 140 17.21 15.29 -11.09
N TYR A 141 18.26 15.77 -10.45
CA TYR A 141 19.18 16.74 -11.03
C TYR A 141 20.61 16.41 -10.60
N ARG A 142 21.58 16.75 -11.45
CA ARG A 142 22.99 16.68 -11.11
C ARG A 142 23.49 18.08 -10.76
N PRO A 143 24.01 18.31 -9.54
CA PRO A 143 24.58 19.60 -9.19
C PRO A 143 25.70 20.01 -10.16
N SER A 144 25.86 21.31 -10.37
CA SER A 144 26.98 21.83 -11.15
C SER A 144 28.30 21.41 -10.51
N ARG A 145 29.25 21.05 -11.37
CA ARG A 145 30.58 20.62 -10.93
C ARG A 145 31.41 21.82 -10.51
N LYS A 146 32.17 21.67 -9.42
CA LYS A 146 33.24 22.60 -9.06
C LYS A 146 34.55 22.10 -9.71
N GLY A 147 34.96 22.71 -10.83
CA GLY A 147 36.19 22.40 -11.56
C GLY A 147 36.07 21.29 -12.63
N THR A 148 37.20 20.88 -13.19
CA THR A 148 37.27 19.99 -14.39
C THR A 148 37.77 18.56 -14.12
N ARG A 149 38.33 18.27 -12.93
CA ARG A 149 38.90 16.95 -12.54
C ARG A 149 38.19 16.31 -11.32
N GLY A 150 38.24 14.98 -11.18
CA GLY A 150 37.57 14.20 -10.10
C GLY A 150 36.22 13.55 -10.45
N ARG A 151 35.60 12.86 -9.47
CA ARG A 151 34.30 12.16 -9.60
C ARG A 151 33.17 13.14 -9.87
N GLN A 152 32.24 12.79 -10.76
CA GLN A 152 31.04 13.59 -11.00
C GLN A 152 30.17 13.65 -9.73
N PRO A 153 29.51 14.80 -9.43
CA PRO A 153 28.61 14.91 -8.30
C PRO A 153 27.49 13.85 -8.37
N ASN A 154 27.14 13.28 -7.21
CA ASN A 154 26.02 12.37 -7.10
C ASN A 154 24.71 13.07 -7.50
N ILE A 155 23.77 12.30 -8.06
CA ILE A 155 22.42 12.77 -8.36
C ILE A 155 21.74 13.19 -7.05
N ARG A 156 21.01 14.30 -7.09
CA ARG A 156 20.15 14.78 -6.02
C ARG A 156 18.74 14.93 -6.56
N TYR A 157 17.77 15.05 -5.65
CA TYR A 157 16.37 15.17 -6.01
C TYR A 157 15.80 16.49 -5.52
N ARG A 158 15.15 17.22 -6.42
CA ARG A 158 14.40 18.43 -6.10
C ARG A 158 12.94 18.07 -5.91
N ILE A 159 12.31 18.59 -4.86
CA ILE A 159 10.87 18.42 -4.63
C ILE A 159 10.13 19.61 -5.26
N PRO A 160 9.29 19.40 -6.29
CA PRO A 160 8.47 20.46 -6.88
C PRO A 160 7.46 21.02 -5.88
N ARG A 161 6.97 22.25 -6.12
CA ARG A 161 5.91 22.86 -5.29
C ARG A 161 4.54 22.21 -5.49
N THR A 162 4.38 21.46 -6.59
CA THR A 162 3.23 20.61 -6.92
C THR A 162 3.26 19.27 -6.20
N LEU A 163 4.33 18.95 -5.47
CA LEU A 163 4.50 17.70 -4.76
C LEU A 163 4.51 17.94 -3.25
N ALA A 164 3.95 16.99 -2.49
CA ALA A 164 4.10 16.97 -1.03
C ALA A 164 4.08 15.55 -0.46
N HIS A 165 4.78 15.37 0.65
CA HIS A 165 4.69 14.18 1.51
C HIS A 165 4.32 14.63 2.92
N VAL A 166 3.32 13.95 3.49
CA VAL A 166 2.82 14.20 4.83
C VAL A 166 2.76 12.89 5.60
N GLN A 167 3.40 12.85 6.76
CA GLN A 167 3.30 11.73 7.69
C GLN A 167 2.28 12.05 8.79
N ILE A 168 1.42 11.09 9.07
CA ILE A 168 0.45 11.13 10.15
C ILE A 168 0.95 10.19 11.25
N ILE A 169 1.66 10.74 12.23
CA ILE A 169 2.33 9.98 13.28
C ILE A 169 1.38 9.84 14.46
N LYS A 170 0.92 8.61 14.71
CA LYS A 170 -0.01 8.33 15.80
C LYS A 170 0.74 7.93 17.07
N ARG A 171 0.60 8.73 18.13
CA ARG A 171 1.03 8.32 19.46
C ARG A 171 -0.07 7.50 20.11
N ARG A 172 0.30 6.32 20.62
CA ARG A 172 -0.63 5.38 21.25
C ARG A 172 -0.23 5.10 22.68
N GLU A 173 -1.23 5.00 23.54
CA GLU A 173 -1.12 4.44 24.89
C GLU A 173 -2.02 3.21 24.95
N GLY A 174 -1.41 2.03 25.06
CA GLY A 174 -2.09 0.76 24.88
C GLY A 174 -2.79 0.68 23.50
N ALA A 175 -4.10 0.44 23.51
CA ALA A 175 -4.91 0.33 22.29
C ALA A 175 -5.46 1.67 21.77
N ARG A 176 -5.30 2.77 22.53
CA ARG A 176 -5.91 4.06 22.23
C ARG A 176 -4.91 5.00 21.55
N VAL A 177 -5.35 5.69 20.50
CA VAL A 177 -4.62 6.83 19.93
C VAL A 177 -4.88 8.02 20.85
N VAL A 178 -3.82 8.56 21.43
CA VAL A 178 -3.89 9.69 22.37
C VAL A 178 -3.57 11.02 21.70
N GLU A 179 -2.76 10.99 20.64
CA GLU A 179 -2.29 12.16 19.94
C GLU A 179 -1.96 11.79 18.50
N VAL A 180 -2.19 12.73 17.58
CA VAL A 180 -1.85 12.61 16.17
C VAL A 180 -0.96 13.80 15.81
N ASP A 181 0.31 13.54 15.52
CA ASP A 181 1.26 14.53 15.03
C ASP A 181 1.29 14.50 13.50
N VAL A 182 1.13 15.67 12.88
CA VAL A 182 1.14 15.82 11.42
C VAL A 182 2.47 16.44 11.00
N ARG A 183 3.30 15.64 10.34
CA ARG A 183 4.61 16.06 9.86
C ARG A 183 4.61 16.24 8.35
N HIS A 184 4.77 17.48 7.90
CA HIS A 184 5.07 17.78 6.50
C HIS A 184 6.56 17.54 6.24
N THR A 185 6.91 16.36 5.74
CA THR A 185 8.29 15.90 5.55
C THR A 185 8.94 16.51 4.31
N HIS A 186 8.20 16.57 3.20
CA HIS A 186 8.70 17.10 1.94
C HIS A 186 7.65 17.94 1.22
N GLY A 187 8.14 18.89 0.41
CA GLY A 187 7.32 19.62 -0.54
C GLY A 187 6.47 20.73 0.06
N SER A 188 5.32 20.99 -0.55
CA SER A 188 4.53 22.20 -0.29
C SER A 188 3.37 21.94 0.68
N ARG A 189 3.33 22.68 1.80
CA ARG A 189 2.17 22.70 2.71
C ARG A 189 0.89 23.18 2.01
N LYS A 190 1.02 24.15 1.09
CA LYS A 190 -0.11 24.64 0.29
C LYS A 190 -0.67 23.53 -0.61
N ARG A 191 0.21 22.76 -1.26
CA ARG A 191 -0.21 21.62 -2.11
C ARG A 191 -0.91 20.55 -1.30
N ALA A 192 -0.39 20.23 -0.11
CA ALA A 192 -1.04 19.32 0.82
C ALA A 192 -2.44 19.82 1.21
N ALA A 193 -2.60 21.11 1.53
CA ALA A 193 -3.89 21.69 1.86
C ALA A 193 -4.90 21.61 0.68
N GLN A 194 -4.44 21.85 -0.55
CA GLN A 194 -5.28 21.73 -1.75
C GLN A 194 -5.78 20.29 -1.96
N ALA A 195 -4.91 19.29 -1.80
CA ALA A 195 -5.32 17.89 -1.91
C ALA A 195 -6.31 17.50 -0.81
N LEU A 196 -6.15 18.01 0.41
CA LEU A 196 -7.10 17.75 1.51
C LEU A 196 -8.48 18.32 1.21
N ASP A 197 -8.53 19.55 0.71
CA ASP A 197 -9.77 20.20 0.31
C ASP A 197 -10.47 19.41 -0.81
N ALA A 198 -9.72 18.99 -1.85
CA ALA A 198 -10.23 18.13 -2.92
C ALA A 198 -10.77 16.78 -2.42
N LEU A 199 -10.19 16.22 -1.36
CA LEU A 199 -10.65 15.00 -0.70
C LEU A 199 -11.80 15.22 0.30
N GLY A 200 -12.19 16.46 0.56
CA GLY A 200 -13.18 16.81 1.58
C GLY A 200 -12.70 16.55 3.02
N TYR A 201 -11.39 16.61 3.27
CA TYR A 201 -10.78 16.43 4.58
C TYR A 201 -10.34 17.74 5.20
N THR A 202 -10.68 17.94 6.47
CA THR A 202 -10.22 19.10 7.26
C THR A 202 -8.81 18.89 7.83
N GLN A 203 -8.37 17.64 7.97
CA GLN A 203 -7.07 17.28 8.55
C GLN A 203 -6.41 16.12 7.78
N PRO A 204 -5.06 16.12 7.64
CA PRO A 204 -4.31 14.98 7.10
C PRO A 204 -4.62 13.69 7.84
N ASN A 205 -4.91 12.64 7.07
CA ASN A 205 -5.24 11.33 7.62
C ASN A 205 -4.92 10.23 6.61
N THR A 206 -4.88 9.00 7.11
CA THR A 206 -4.70 7.74 6.38
C THR A 206 -5.98 6.88 6.45
N SER A 207 -7.14 7.51 6.65
CA SER A 207 -8.37 6.78 6.99
C SER A 207 -8.90 5.88 5.86
N ALA A 208 -8.64 6.23 4.59
CA ALA A 208 -9.08 5.41 3.47
C ALA A 208 -8.31 4.09 3.42
N ILE A 209 -6.98 4.15 3.55
CA ILE A 209 -6.14 2.94 3.59
C ILE A 209 -6.33 2.14 4.88
N GLU A 210 -6.60 2.80 6.00
CA GLU A 210 -6.92 2.09 7.25
C GLU A 210 -8.24 1.32 7.16
N ARG A 211 -9.26 1.90 6.52
CA ARG A 211 -10.52 1.18 6.25
C ARG A 211 -10.30 0.03 5.28
N ARG A 212 -9.53 0.23 4.21
CA ARG A 212 -9.15 -0.84 3.26
C ARG A 212 -8.40 -1.97 3.97
N ASN A 213 -7.50 -1.65 4.88
CA ASN A 213 -6.81 -2.60 5.75
C ASN A 213 -7.80 -3.33 6.66
N GLY A 214 -8.81 -2.65 7.20
CA GLY A 214 -9.92 -3.28 7.94
C GLY A 214 -10.69 -4.30 7.11
N THR A 215 -11.05 -3.97 5.87
CA THR A 215 -11.73 -4.88 4.94
C THR A 215 -10.84 -6.07 4.57
N ALA A 216 -9.58 -5.84 4.22
CA ALA A 216 -8.62 -6.90 3.88
C ALA A 216 -8.54 -7.99 4.95
N ARG A 217 -8.48 -7.55 6.22
CA ARG A 217 -8.43 -8.44 7.40
C ARG A 217 -9.67 -9.31 7.57
N ARG A 218 -10.83 -8.90 7.05
CA ARG A 218 -12.06 -9.72 7.07
C ARG A 218 -12.07 -10.75 5.94
N MET A 219 -11.48 -10.42 4.80
CA MET A 219 -11.43 -11.28 3.62
C MET A 219 -10.33 -12.34 3.70
N ASN A 220 -9.31 -12.13 4.55
CA ASN A 220 -8.20 -13.06 4.71
C ASN A 220 -7.96 -13.46 6.17
N VAL A 221 -8.21 -14.74 6.48
CA VAL A 221 -7.99 -15.33 7.81
C VAL A 221 -6.55 -15.23 8.31
N TYR A 222 -5.57 -15.11 7.40
CA TYR A 222 -4.16 -14.95 7.71
C TYR A 222 -3.77 -13.48 8.01
N GLN A 223 -4.71 -12.55 7.92
CA GLN A 223 -4.50 -11.13 8.24
C GLN A 223 -5.26 -10.68 9.50
N VAL A 224 -6.07 -11.55 10.09
CA VAL A 224 -6.81 -11.26 11.34
C VAL A 224 -5.81 -11.02 12.48
N ARG A 225 -5.84 -9.82 13.08
CA ARG A 225 -5.09 -9.54 14.31
C ARG A 225 -5.66 -10.38 15.45
N LYS A 226 -4.80 -10.88 16.36
CA LYS A 226 -5.28 -11.34 17.67
C LYS A 226 -5.93 -10.13 18.35
N SER A 227 -7.24 -10.16 18.55
CA SER A 227 -7.85 -9.32 19.58
C SER A 227 -7.40 -9.89 20.92
N THR A 228 -6.73 -9.08 21.74
CA THR A 228 -6.69 -9.33 23.18
C THR A 228 -8.09 -9.08 23.71
N SER A 229 -8.97 -10.07 23.56
CA SER A 229 -10.12 -10.18 24.42
C SER A 229 -9.59 -10.47 25.82
N PRO A 230 -10.03 -9.76 26.88
CA PRO A 230 -9.86 -10.29 28.22
C PRO A 230 -10.62 -11.62 28.23
N THR A 231 -9.89 -12.69 28.51
CA THR A 231 -10.49 -13.97 28.84
C THR A 231 -11.44 -13.71 30.01
N CYS A 232 -12.75 -13.79 29.78
CA CYS A 232 -13.69 -14.03 30.86
C CYS A 232 -13.33 -15.40 31.44
N GLN A 233 -12.75 -15.40 32.63
CA GLN A 233 -12.89 -16.48 33.60
C GLN A 233 -13.80 -15.96 34.71
#